data_AF-A0A388PKZ4-F1
#
_entry.id   AF-A0A388PKZ4-F1
#
_cell.length_a   1.000
_cell.length_b   1.000
_cell.length_c   1.000
_cell.angle_alpha   90.00
_cell.angle_beta   90.00
_cell.angle_gamma   90.00
#
_symmetry.space_group_name_H-M   'P 1'
#
loop_
_entity.id
_entity.type
_entity.pdbx_description
1 polymer ?
#
loop_
_entity_poly.entity_id
_entity_poly.type
_entity_poly.pdbx_seq_one_letter_code
_entity_poly.pdbx_strand_id
1 'polypeptide(L)'
;MSVHRRFFVAAILCLGAAGACWAAYAWNGSYLDQDGVLHEQFGFIPLGWLLGLVGLGLLGLAFRRIRRAPLTGPGEGTRRP
;
A
#
# COMPACT_ATOMS: atom_id res chain seq x y z
N MET A 1 -16.89 8.78 -3.56
CA MET A 1 -15.51 8.85 -3.03
C MET A 1 -14.60 9.41 -4.12
N SER A 2 -13.78 10.43 -3.85
CA SER A 2 -12.86 10.94 -4.90
C SER A 2 -11.80 9.91 -5.29
N VAL A 3 -11.37 9.92 -6.54
CA VAL A 3 -10.45 8.92 -7.12
C VAL A 3 -9.12 8.85 -6.36
N HIS A 4 -8.57 9.98 -5.91
CA HIS A 4 -7.36 10.00 -5.09
C HIS A 4 -7.55 9.30 -3.72
N ARG A 5 -8.75 9.43 -3.13
CA ARG A 5 -9.09 8.75 -1.86
C ARG A 5 -9.12 7.23 -2.04
N ARG A 6 -9.59 6.74 -3.19
CA ARG A 6 -9.58 5.31 -3.51
C ARG A 6 -8.14 4.78 -3.60
N PHE A 7 -7.24 5.49 -4.31
CA PHE A 7 -5.82 5.12 -4.40
C PHE A 7 -5.13 5.12 -3.03
N PHE A 8 -5.42 6.13 -2.20
CA PHE A 8 -4.85 6.22 -0.86
C PHE A 8 -5.32 5.07 0.06
N VAL A 9 -6.62 4.76 0.06
CA VAL A 9 -7.15 3.63 0.83
C VAL A 9 -6.56 2.30 0.34
N ALA A 10 -6.52 2.07 -0.97
CA ALA A 10 -5.92 0.86 -1.54
C ALA A 10 -4.43 0.73 -1.18
N ALA A 11 -3.69 1.85 -1.15
CA ALA A 11 -2.29 1.87 -0.73
C ALA A 11 -2.13 1.42 0.73
N ILE A 12 -2.93 1.97 1.65
CA ILE A 12 -2.90 1.58 3.07
C ILE A 12 -3.22 0.10 3.24
N LEU A 13 -4.24 -0.41 2.54
CA LEU A 13 -4.61 -1.83 2.61
C LEU A 13 -3.47 -2.73 2.11
N CYS A 14 -2.81 -2.38 0.99
CA CYS A 14 -1.67 -3.14 0.49
C CYS A 14 -0.48 -3.11 1.46
N LEU A 15 -0.15 -1.94 2.02
CA LEU A 15 0.94 -1.80 2.98
C LEU A 15 0.66 -2.54 4.29
N GLY A 16 -0.58 -2.51 4.78
CA GLY A 16 -1.01 -3.28 5.94
C GLY A 16 -0.91 -4.78 5.70
N ALA A 17 -1.37 -5.25 4.54
CA ALA A 17 -1.26 -6.66 4.15
C ALA A 17 0.20 -7.11 3.98
N ALA A 18 1.08 -6.24 3.45
CA ALA A 18 2.52 -6.50 3.38
C ALA A 18 3.13 -6.69 4.79
N GLY A 19 2.81 -5.78 5.71
CA GLY A 19 3.21 -5.88 7.12
C GLY A 19 2.72 -7.17 7.78
N ALA A 20 1.46 -7.55 7.53
CA ALA A 20 0.89 -8.79 8.03
C ALA A 20 1.63 -10.04 7.49
N CYS A 21 2.04 -10.05 6.22
CA CYS A 21 2.83 -11.14 5.65
C CYS A 21 4.18 -11.30 6.36
N TRP A 22 4.92 -10.20 6.54
CA TRP A 22 6.21 -10.26 7.24
C TRP A 22 6.06 -10.63 8.72
N ALA A 23 5.01 -10.15 9.38
CA ALA A 23 4.71 -10.54 10.76
C ALA A 23 4.37 -12.04 10.87
N ALA A 24 3.53 -12.56 9.96
CA ALA A 24 3.16 -13.97 9.93
C ALA A 24 4.39 -14.88 9.68
N TYR A 25 5.28 -14.46 8.78
CA TYR A 25 6.57 -15.12 8.57
C TYR A 25 7.43 -15.12 9.83
N ALA A 26 7.59 -13.97 10.47
CA ALA A 26 8.40 -13.84 11.69
C ALA A 26 7.86 -14.65 12.87
N TRP A 27 6.54 -14.83 12.98
CA TRP A 27 5.92 -15.51 14.12
C TRP A 27 5.94 -17.02 14.07
N ASN A 28 5.82 -17.62 12.89
CA ASN A 28 5.64 -19.08 12.79
C ASN A 28 6.96 -19.87 12.88
N GLY A 29 8.10 -19.21 12.66
CA GLY A 29 9.40 -19.89 12.65
C GLY A 29 9.47 -21.02 11.62
N SER A 30 10.44 -21.91 11.82
CA SER A 30 10.69 -23.07 10.96
C SER A 30 10.77 -24.34 11.79
N TYR A 31 10.24 -25.45 11.26
CA TYR A 31 10.38 -26.76 11.89
C TYR A 31 10.55 -27.87 10.85
N LEU A 32 11.20 -28.95 11.25
CA LEU A 32 11.30 -30.18 10.48
C LEU A 32 10.19 -31.14 10.95
N ASP A 33 9.51 -31.80 10.01
CA ASP A 33 8.59 -32.88 10.36
C ASP A 33 9.33 -34.20 10.61
N GLN A 34 8.56 -35.27 10.88
CA GLN A 34 9.10 -36.59 11.20
C GLN A 34 9.86 -37.24 10.04
N ASP A 35 9.57 -36.82 8.81
CA ASP A 35 10.22 -37.29 7.58
C ASP A 35 11.44 -36.42 7.21
N GLY A 36 11.77 -35.42 8.04
CA GLY A 36 12.87 -34.48 7.82
C GLY A 36 12.56 -33.39 6.79
N VAL A 37 11.28 -33.17 6.46
CA VAL A 37 10.86 -32.10 5.55
C VAL A 37 10.75 -30.79 6.32
N LEU A 38 11.36 -29.75 5.77
CA LEU A 38 11.35 -28.40 6.32
C LEU A 38 10.04 -27.68 5.96
N HIS A 39 9.26 -27.34 6.99
CA HIS A 39 8.04 -26.55 6.86
C HIS A 39 8.35 -25.09 7.19
N GLU A 40 8.35 -24.25 6.16
CA GLU A 40 8.58 -22.81 6.28
C GLU A 40 7.61 -22.01 5.43
N GLN A 41 7.24 -20.83 5.95
CA GLN A 41 6.33 -19.93 5.28
C GLN A 41 7.07 -18.89 4.44
N PHE A 42 8.10 -19.32 3.71
CA PHE A 42 8.90 -18.46 2.84
C PHE A 42 8.07 -17.67 1.84
N GLY A 43 6.91 -18.19 1.42
CA GLY A 43 6.00 -17.53 0.50
C GLY A 43 5.50 -16.16 0.98
N PHE A 44 5.48 -15.90 2.30
CA PHE A 44 5.10 -14.59 2.83
C PHE A 44 6.15 -13.50 2.59
N ILE A 45 7.43 -13.85 2.40
CA ILE A 45 8.49 -12.88 2.12
C ILE A 45 8.26 -12.20 0.76
N PRO A 46 8.23 -12.91 -0.39
CA PRO A 46 8.01 -12.29 -1.69
C PRO A 46 6.61 -11.67 -1.79
N LEU A 47 5.60 -12.26 -1.14
CA LEU A 47 4.25 -11.70 -1.11
C LEU A 47 4.21 -10.35 -0.37
N GLY A 48 4.90 -10.25 0.78
CA GLY A 48 5.06 -9.01 1.51
C GLY A 48 5.71 -7.92 0.66
N TRP A 49 6.80 -8.25 -0.05
CA TRP A 49 7.46 -7.33 -0.97
C TRP A 49 6.55 -6.88 -2.11
N LEU A 50 5.85 -7.82 -2.76
CA LEU A 50 4.92 -7.51 -3.86
C LEU A 50 3.85 -6.51 -3.40
N LEU A 51 3.18 -6.80 -2.29
CA LEU A 51 2.14 -5.95 -1.72
C LEU A 51 2.71 -4.59 -1.27
N GLY A 52 3.90 -4.58 -0.69
CA GLY A 52 4.58 -3.36 -0.26
C GLY A 52 4.88 -2.42 -1.43
N LEU A 53 5.45 -2.96 -2.52
CA LEU A 53 5.75 -2.21 -3.74
C LEU A 53 4.49 -1.67 -4.41
N VAL A 54 3.43 -2.49 -4.52
CA VAL A 54 2.13 -2.05 -5.04
C VAL A 54 1.55 -0.92 -4.18
N GLY A 55 1.58 -1.08 -2.86
CA GLY A 55 1.11 -0.07 -1.91
C GLY A 55 1.85 1.26 -2.06
N LEU A 56 3.18 1.24 -2.12
CA LEU A 56 4.00 2.43 -2.35
C LEU A 56 3.70 3.09 -3.70
N GLY A 57 3.52 2.30 -4.76
CA GLY A 57 3.15 2.80 -6.08
C GLY A 57 1.80 3.53 -6.07
N LEU A 58 0.78 2.93 -5.46
CA LEU A 58 -0.56 3.52 -5.31
C LEU A 58 -0.52 4.80 -4.46
N LEU A 59 0.29 4.81 -3.39
CA LEU A 59 0.49 5.98 -2.55
C LEU A 59 1.13 7.13 -3.35
N GLY A 60 2.17 6.85 -4.13
CA GLY A 60 2.80 7.81 -5.04
C GLY A 60 1.82 8.37 -6.08
N LEU A 61 0.98 7.52 -6.67
CA LEU A 61 -0.09 7.91 -7.60
C LEU A 61 -1.13 8.82 -6.94
N ALA A 62 -1.52 8.54 -5.70
CA ALA A 62 -2.44 9.38 -4.93
C ALA A 62 -1.82 10.77 -4.68
N PHE A 63 -0.56 10.82 -4.22
CA PHE A 63 0.16 12.07 -3.97
C PHE A 63 0.35 12.90 -5.24
N ARG A 64 0.74 12.29 -6.36
CA ARG A 64 0.90 13.01 -7.65
C ARG A 64 -0.41 13.64 -8.12
N ARG A 65 -1.55 13.00 -7.86
CA ARG A 65 -2.86 13.55 -8.22
C ARG A 65 -3.29 14.70 -7.31
N ILE A 66 -2.98 14.63 -6.01
CA ILE A 66 -3.25 15.74 -5.07
C ILE A 66 -2.45 16.99 -5.48
N ARG A 67 -1.16 16.83 -5.79
CA ARG A 67 -0.31 17.96 -6.22
C ARG A 67 -0.69 18.57 -7.57
N ARG A 68 -1.46 17.85 -8.39
CA ARG A 68 -1.97 18.34 -9.68
C ARG A 68 -3.38 18.92 -9.59
N ALA A 69 -4.01 18.90 -8.42
CA ALA A 69 -5.29 19.59 -8.24
C ALA A 69 -5.04 21.09 -8.45
N PRO A 70 -5.68 21.73 -9.45
CA PRO A 70 -5.56 23.16 -9.63
C PRO A 70 -6.02 23.84 -8.36
N LEU A 71 -5.20 24.74 -7.82
CA LEU A 71 -5.67 25.74 -6.88
C LEU A 71 -6.63 26.64 -7.67
N THR A 72 -7.89 26.22 -7.84
CA THR A 72 -8.94 27.17 -8.19
C THR A 72 -9.08 28.07 -6.96
N GLY A 73 -8.29 29.13 -6.94
CA GLY A 73 -8.30 30.12 -5.89
C GLY A 73 -9.70 30.72 -5.77
N PRO A 74 -10.19 30.97 -4.54
CA PRO A 74 -11.43 31.70 -4.36
C PRO A 74 -11.14 33.18 -4.65
N GLY A 75 -11.21 33.61 -5.92
CA GLY A 75 -10.79 34.98 -6.22
C GLY A 75 -11.06 35.56 -7.59
N GLU A 76 -11.74 34.89 -8.52
CA GLU A 76 -11.89 35.45 -9.87
C GLU A 76 -13.31 35.35 -10.41
N GLY A 77 -14.01 36.48 -10.40
CA GLY A 77 -15.40 36.67 -10.81
C GLY A 77 -16.25 37.15 -9.62
N THR A 78 -16.72 38.39 -9.53
CA THR A 78 -16.92 39.41 -10.55
C THR A 78 -17.12 40.71 -9.77
N ARG A 79 -16.11 41.57 -9.70
CA ARG A 79 -16.25 42.93 -9.19
C ARG A 79 -15.57 43.87 -10.17
N ARG A 80 -16.29 44.31 -11.19
CA ARG A 80 -15.96 45.43 -12.10
C ARG A 80 -17.26 45.93 -12.76
N PRO A 81 -17.27 47.22 -13.14
CA PRO A 81 -17.94 48.31 -12.43
C PRO A 81 -19.39 48.54 -12.82
#